data_AF-A0A4W5L6L7-F1
#
_entry.id   AF-A0A4W5L6L7-F1
#
_cell.length_a   1.000
_cell.length_b   1.000
_cell.length_c   1.000
_cell.angle_alpha   90.00
_cell.angle_beta   90.00
_cell.angle_gamma   90.00
#
_symmetry.space_group_name_H-M   'P 1'
#
loop_
_entity.id
_entity.type
_entity.pdbx_description
1 polymer ?
#
loop_
_entity_poly.entity_id
_entity_poly.type
_entity_poly.pdbx_seq_one_letter_code
_entity_poly.pdbx_strand_id
1 'polypeptide(L)'
;MHAPIHTRMYLKALSLSYSFIHIPFLDLFQKRADKLNIATEEILVFGVQENNQDVECVMETIEKSNWTDSVICEIKNTPSANIKSVKIRVGNFTKNLLPKQAVPSLLLVLVLIPIIIVVIVGAVWYSHIKQRKMAAQMNKQLELLECDIRNDIRQGFVDMQTEKCDLIENIGAIPFLDYKHFASRIFFPDGGPVMTSCIKDIGQDVVKVQPNESCQALSTLIRDQVFLTSFVHALEEQKNFNVKEK
;
A
#
# COMPACT_ATOMS: atom_id res chain seq x y z
N MET A 1 38.29 58.91 31.18
CA MET A 1 37.07 59.44 30.52
C MET A 1 36.61 58.39 29.51
N HIS A 2 35.59 57.61 29.85
CA HIS A 2 34.97 56.62 28.97
C HIS A 2 33.99 57.33 28.03
N ALA A 3 34.21 57.23 26.73
CA ALA A 3 33.32 57.73 25.68
C ALA A 3 32.12 56.77 25.46
N PRO A 4 30.95 57.27 25.03
CA PRO A 4 29.68 56.54 25.13
C PRO A 4 29.54 55.46 24.05
N ILE A 5 29.02 54.31 24.48
CA ILE A 5 28.72 53.13 23.67
C ILE A 5 27.54 53.48 22.75
N HIS A 6 27.78 53.50 21.44
CA HIS A 6 26.76 53.70 20.41
C HIS A 6 25.90 52.41 20.30
N THR A 7 24.79 52.33 21.03
CA THR A 7 23.83 51.23 20.91
C THR A 7 23.03 51.38 19.60
N ARG A 8 23.19 50.44 18.66
CA ARG A 8 22.40 50.41 17.41
C ARG A 8 21.11 49.63 17.63
N MET A 9 19.97 50.31 17.59
CA MET A 9 18.64 49.69 17.63
C MET A 9 18.25 49.18 16.22
N TYR A 10 17.78 47.94 16.12
CA TYR A 10 17.36 47.33 14.86
C TYR A 10 15.86 47.02 14.91
N LEU A 11 15.06 47.68 14.07
CA LEU A 11 13.63 47.41 13.87
C LEU A 11 13.43 46.66 12.55
N LYS A 12 12.69 45.55 12.60
CA LYS A 12 12.34 44.74 11.43
C LYS A 12 10.82 44.66 11.32
N ALA A 13 10.28 45.13 10.20
CA ALA A 13 8.87 44.96 9.85
C ALA A 13 8.72 43.75 8.91
N LEU A 14 7.79 42.86 9.23
CA LEU A 14 7.37 41.77 8.35
C LEU A 14 5.95 42.05 7.87
N SER A 15 5.82 42.48 6.61
CA SER A 15 4.54 42.63 5.93
C SER A 15 4.18 41.31 5.21
N LEU A 16 3.12 40.64 5.62
CA LEU A 16 2.59 39.46 4.92
C LEU A 16 1.50 39.90 3.93
N SER A 17 1.88 40.17 2.68
CA SER A 17 0.94 40.39 1.58
C SER A 17 0.72 39.09 0.81
N TYR A 18 -0.31 38.32 1.16
CA TYR A 18 -0.79 37.20 0.35
C TYR A 18 -1.95 37.68 -0.52
N SER A 19 -1.72 37.89 -1.82
CA SER A 19 -2.75 38.35 -2.78
C SER A 19 -3.80 37.29 -3.16
N PHE A 20 -4.14 36.34 -2.29
CA PHE A 20 -5.15 35.31 -2.61
C PHE A 20 -6.17 35.03 -1.50
N ILE A 21 -6.08 35.67 -0.34
CA ILE A 21 -7.06 35.56 0.75
C ILE A 21 -7.23 36.95 1.34
N HIS A 22 -8.47 37.39 1.54
CA HIS A 22 -8.86 38.69 2.10
C HIS A 22 -8.48 38.76 3.59
N ILE A 23 -7.18 38.80 3.90
CA ILE A 23 -6.66 38.85 5.27
C ILE A 23 -6.39 40.33 5.62
N PRO A 24 -6.95 40.87 6.72
CA PRO A 24 -6.63 42.21 7.17
C PRO A 24 -5.12 42.31 7.45
N PHE A 25 -4.53 43.41 7.00
CA PHE A 25 -3.09 43.67 7.02
C PHE A 25 -2.58 43.69 8.47
N LEU A 26 -2.01 42.57 8.93
CA LEU A 26 -1.43 42.45 10.26
C LEU A 26 0.09 42.68 10.15
N ASP A 27 0.56 43.86 10.56
CA ASP A 27 1.99 44.16 10.59
C ASP A 27 2.58 43.73 11.94
N LEU A 28 3.50 42.76 11.90
CA LEU A 28 4.24 42.30 13.08
C LEU A 28 5.58 43.05 13.17
N PHE A 29 5.76 43.83 14.24
CA PHE A 29 7.03 44.49 14.53
C PHE A 29 7.81 43.69 15.56
N GLN A 30 9.09 43.43 15.27
CA GLN A 30 9.98 42.71 16.18
C GLN A 30 11.18 43.58 16.53
N LYS A 31 11.37 43.84 17.82
CA LYS A 31 12.53 44.54 18.41
C LYS A 31 13.42 43.52 19.13
N ARG A 32 14.74 43.60 18.94
CA ARG A 32 15.71 42.78 19.70
C ARG A 32 15.85 43.30 21.13
N ALA A 33 16.05 42.41 22.10
CA ALA A 33 16.27 42.80 23.49
C ALA A 33 17.55 43.65 23.62
N ASP A 34 17.37 44.94 23.93
CA ASP A 34 18.43 45.92 24.18
C ASP A 34 18.26 46.51 25.59
N LYS A 35 19.33 47.08 26.18
CA LYS A 35 19.32 47.71 27.52
C LYS A 35 18.51 49.02 27.61
N LEU A 36 17.78 49.41 26.56
CA LEU A 36 16.95 50.61 26.51
C LEU A 36 15.48 50.27 26.87
N ASN A 37 15.02 50.84 27.99
CA ASN A 37 13.63 50.78 28.43
C ASN A 37 12.83 51.87 27.69
N ILE A 38 12.44 51.60 26.44
CA ILE A 38 11.64 52.53 25.64
C ILE A 38 10.19 52.48 26.13
N ALA A 39 9.64 53.65 26.46
CA ALA A 39 8.25 53.79 26.88
C ALA A 39 7.32 53.72 25.66
N THR A 40 6.13 53.14 25.86
CA THR A 40 5.14 52.90 24.79
C THR A 40 4.65 54.20 24.14
N GLU A 41 4.74 55.33 24.85
CA GLU A 41 4.44 56.67 24.33
C GLU A 41 5.49 57.28 23.36
N GLU A 42 6.66 56.66 23.16
CA GLU A 42 7.74 57.23 22.33
C GLU A 42 7.80 56.65 20.90
N ILE A 43 6.99 55.63 20.59
CA ILE A 43 6.96 54.96 19.29
C ILE A 43 5.63 55.26 18.60
N LEU A 44 5.70 55.98 17.48
CA LEU A 44 4.55 56.24 16.61
C LEU A 44 4.73 55.48 15.29
N VAL A 45 3.74 54.66 14.94
CA VAL A 45 3.72 53.88 13.71
C VAL A 45 2.63 54.43 12.80
N PHE A 46 3.01 54.78 11.56
CA PHE A 46 2.10 55.28 10.55
C PHE A 46 2.09 54.34 9.33
N GLY A 47 0.92 53.95 8.87
CA GLY A 47 0.73 53.36 7.54
C GLY A 47 0.60 54.46 6.50
N VAL A 48 1.47 54.46 5.49
CA VAL A 48 1.42 55.42 4.37
C VAL A 48 0.59 54.83 3.23
N GLN A 49 -0.53 55.46 2.93
CA GLN A 49 -1.45 55.05 1.86
C GLN A 49 -0.97 55.51 0.47
N GLU A 50 -1.53 54.94 -0.61
CA GLU A 50 -1.19 55.34 -2.00
C GLU A 50 -1.31 56.85 -2.26
N ASN A 51 -2.24 57.54 -1.58
CA ASN A 51 -2.44 58.99 -1.67
C ASN A 51 -1.48 59.82 -0.78
N ASN A 52 -0.39 59.23 -0.27
CA ASN A 52 0.54 59.85 0.70
C ASN A 52 -0.13 60.30 2.02
N GLN A 53 -1.30 59.74 2.35
CA GLN A 53 -1.96 60.00 3.62
C GLN A 53 -1.40 59.07 4.69
N ASP A 54 -0.94 59.66 5.80
CA ASP A 54 -0.42 58.92 6.95
C ASP A 54 -1.60 58.53 7.86
N VAL A 55 -1.83 57.23 8.05
CA VAL A 55 -2.82 56.69 8.98
C VAL A 55 -2.09 56.14 10.20
N GLU A 56 -2.42 56.65 11.37
CA GLU A 56 -1.78 56.23 12.63
C GLU A 56 -2.27 54.84 13.06
N CYS A 57 -1.34 53.99 13.46
CA CYS A 57 -1.62 52.64 13.95
C CYS A 57 -1.94 52.68 15.45
N VAL A 58 -3.09 52.15 15.84
CA VAL A 58 -3.44 52.05 17.27
C VAL A 58 -2.79 50.80 17.83
N MET A 59 -1.90 50.94 18.83
CA MET A 59 -1.22 49.81 19.43
C MET A 59 -2.20 48.93 20.23
N GLU A 60 -2.19 47.61 19.97
CA GLU A 60 -3.06 46.67 20.67
C GLU A 60 -2.33 45.92 21.79
N THR A 61 -1.13 45.38 21.54
CA THR A 61 -0.40 44.58 22.56
C THR A 61 1.11 44.61 22.36
N ILE A 62 1.86 44.52 23.48
CA ILE A 62 3.30 44.29 23.51
C ILE A 62 3.54 42.88 24.05
N GLU A 63 3.95 41.95 23.19
CA GLU A 63 4.40 40.63 23.63
C GLU A 63 5.89 40.68 23.95
N LYS A 64 6.23 40.60 25.25
CA LYS A 64 7.62 40.51 25.70
C LYS A 64 8.03 39.04 25.75
N SER A 65 8.93 38.63 24.85
CA SER A 65 9.59 37.33 24.93
C SER A 65 11.02 37.48 25.46
N ASN A 66 11.65 36.39 25.91
CA ASN A 66 13.02 36.39 26.44
C ASN A 66 14.10 36.96 25.47
N TRP A 67 13.80 37.11 24.18
CA TRP A 67 14.78 37.51 23.16
C TRP A 67 14.33 38.67 22.26
N THR A 68 13.01 38.89 22.14
CA THR A 68 12.43 39.98 21.33
C THR A 68 11.16 40.55 21.92
N ASP A 69 11.04 41.87 21.94
CA ASP A 69 9.79 42.57 22.20
C ASP A 69 9.03 42.68 20.87
N SER A 70 7.83 42.12 20.79
CA SER A 70 6.97 42.24 19.61
C SER A 70 5.90 43.29 19.89
N VAL A 71 5.80 44.30 19.03
CA VAL A 71 4.76 45.32 19.10
C VAL A 71 3.75 45.01 18.00
N ILE A 72 2.49 44.79 18.39
CA ILE A 72 1.38 44.55 17.47
C ILE A 72 0.51 45.80 17.47
N CYS A 73 0.27 46.36 16.29
CA CYS A 73 -0.61 47.50 16.13
C CYS A 73 -1.64 47.20 15.04
N GLU A 74 -2.87 47.65 15.26
CA GLU A 74 -3.97 47.50 14.32
C GLU A 74 -4.36 48.88 13.80
N ILE A 75 -4.47 49.02 12.48
CA ILE A 75 -4.92 50.25 11.86
C ILE A 75 -6.45 50.24 11.85
N LYS A 76 -7.05 50.76 12.93
CA LYS A 76 -8.50 50.93 13.01
C LYS A 76 -8.93 52.08 12.10
N ASN A 77 -9.97 51.85 11.30
CA ASN A 77 -10.67 52.83 10.46
C ASN A 77 -10.16 53.06 9.02
N THR A 78 -9.86 52.00 8.25
CA THR A 78 -9.83 52.10 6.77
C THR A 78 -10.52 50.90 6.10
N PRO A 79 -11.54 51.09 5.22
CA PRO A 79 -12.30 49.97 4.65
C PRO A 79 -11.56 49.10 3.60
N SER A 80 -10.49 49.57 2.95
CA SER A 80 -9.81 48.79 1.89
C SER A 80 -8.62 49.57 1.31
N ALA A 81 -7.77 50.14 2.15
CA ALA A 81 -6.71 51.00 1.65
C ALA A 81 -5.39 50.24 1.48
N ASN A 82 -4.84 50.24 0.26
CA ASN A 82 -3.51 49.72 -0.04
C ASN A 82 -2.45 50.58 0.67
N ILE A 83 -1.85 50.03 1.73
CA ILE A 83 -0.72 50.65 2.43
C ILE A 83 0.54 50.36 1.61
N LYS A 84 1.20 51.41 1.14
CA LYS A 84 2.38 51.30 0.27
C LYS A 84 3.67 51.15 1.07
N SER A 85 3.74 51.77 2.24
CA SER A 85 4.91 51.71 3.12
C SER A 85 4.52 52.00 4.57
N VAL A 86 5.36 51.53 5.49
CA VAL A 86 5.19 51.79 6.92
C VAL A 86 6.23 52.80 7.37
N LYS A 87 5.81 53.88 8.01
CA LYS A 87 6.67 54.94 8.54
C LYS A 87 6.70 54.84 10.06
N ILE A 88 7.90 54.64 10.61
CA ILE A 88 8.10 54.54 12.06
C ILE A 88 8.80 55.81 12.53
N ARG A 89 8.27 56.43 13.58
CA ARG A 89 8.86 57.56 14.29
C ARG A 89 9.19 57.16 15.72
N VAL A 90 10.45 57.34 16.12
CA VAL A 90 10.94 57.12 17.49
C VAL A 90 11.69 58.39 17.94
N GLY A 91 11.08 59.17 18.83
CA GLY A 91 11.55 60.53 19.15
C GLY A 91 11.72 61.39 17.88
N ASN A 92 12.95 61.83 17.60
CA ASN A 92 13.29 62.64 16.42
C ASN A 92 13.66 61.81 15.17
N PHE A 93 13.69 60.49 15.25
CA PHE A 93 14.09 59.64 14.13
C PHE A 93 12.87 59.13 13.37
N THR A 94 12.85 59.32 12.05
CA THR A 94 11.82 58.76 11.17
C THR A 94 12.46 57.84 10.13
N LYS A 95 11.90 56.64 9.94
CA LYS A 95 12.31 55.70 8.89
C LYS A 95 11.09 55.15 8.16
N ASN A 96 11.15 55.21 6.82
CA ASN A 96 10.17 54.57 5.95
C ASN A 96 10.66 53.16 5.60
N LEU A 97 9.82 52.16 5.84
CA LEU A 97 10.04 50.76 5.51
C LEU A 97 9.18 50.43 4.29
N LEU A 98 9.84 50.01 3.21
CA LEU A 98 9.17 49.47 2.03
C LEU A 98 8.90 47.98 2.25
N PRO A 99 7.72 47.46 1.86
CA PRO A 99 7.45 46.03 1.88
C PRO A 99 8.45 45.31 0.98
N LYS A 100 9.19 44.36 1.56
CA LYS A 100 10.17 43.55 0.82
C LYS A 100 9.40 42.52 -0.02
N GLN A 101 9.13 42.83 -1.28
CA GLN A 101 8.49 41.89 -2.19
C GLN A 101 9.37 40.64 -2.39
N ALA A 102 8.83 39.47 -2.05
CA ALA A 102 9.48 38.16 -2.23
C ALA A 102 9.42 37.67 -3.70
N VAL A 103 9.56 38.58 -4.66
CA VAL A 103 9.51 38.30 -6.10
C VAL A 103 10.53 37.27 -6.62
N PRO A 104 11.78 37.14 -6.11
CA PRO A 104 12.70 36.14 -6.65
C PRO A 104 12.27 34.70 -6.30
N SER A 105 11.55 34.50 -5.20
CA SER A 105 11.11 33.15 -4.79
C SER A 105 9.93 32.65 -5.61
N LEU A 106 9.04 33.54 -6.07
CA LEU A 106 7.84 33.15 -6.82
C LEU A 106 8.19 32.77 -8.28
N LEU A 107 9.09 33.53 -8.91
CA LEU A 107 9.55 33.25 -10.27
C LEU A 107 10.28 31.92 -10.38
N LEU A 108 11.06 31.55 -9.36
CA LEU A 108 11.73 30.25 -9.30
C LEU A 108 10.73 29.10 -9.33
N VAL A 109 9.67 29.20 -8.53
CA VAL A 109 8.62 28.17 -8.46
C VAL A 109 7.86 28.05 -9.79
N LEU A 110 7.54 29.19 -10.44
CA LEU A 110 6.84 29.20 -11.73
C LEU A 110 7.63 28.49 -12.85
N VAL A 111 8.97 28.55 -12.80
CA VAL A 111 9.84 27.90 -13.79
C VAL A 111 10.11 26.43 -13.44
N LEU A 112 10.20 26.07 -12.16
CA LEU A 112 10.49 24.69 -11.75
C LEU A 112 9.34 23.72 -12.01
N ILE A 113 8.09 24.17 -11.81
CA ILE A 113 6.89 23.33 -12.01
C ILE A 113 6.81 22.73 -13.44
N PRO A 114 6.90 23.51 -14.54
CA PRO A 114 6.80 22.95 -15.88
C PRO A 114 7.97 22.01 -16.22
N ILE A 115 9.17 22.28 -15.69
CA ILE A 115 10.34 21.41 -15.90
C ILE A 115 10.08 20.03 -15.28
N ILE A 116 9.56 19.99 -14.05
CA ILE A 116 9.22 18.73 -13.37
C ILE A 116 8.15 17.96 -14.15
N ILE A 117 7.11 18.65 -14.64
CA ILE A 117 6.05 18.02 -15.44
C ILE A 117 6.62 17.40 -16.71
N VAL A 118 7.48 18.10 -17.45
CA VAL A 118 8.11 17.59 -18.68
C VAL A 118 8.95 16.34 -18.39
N VAL A 119 9.71 16.34 -17.29
CA VAL A 119 10.51 15.18 -16.87
C VAL A 119 9.62 13.98 -16.55
N ILE A 120 8.53 14.18 -15.80
CA ILE A 120 7.58 13.11 -15.45
C ILE A 120 6.92 12.55 -16.71
N VAL A 121 6.41 13.41 -17.58
CA VAL A 121 5.76 12.99 -18.83
C VAL A 121 6.74 12.24 -19.73
N GLY A 122 7.99 12.73 -19.86
CA GLY A 122 9.03 12.04 -20.61
C GLY A 122 9.37 10.66 -20.05
N ALA A 123 9.49 10.53 -18.72
CA ALA A 123 9.76 9.26 -18.05
C ALA A 123 8.60 8.25 -18.22
N VAL A 124 7.35 8.73 -18.10
CA VAL A 124 6.14 7.92 -18.32
C VAL A 124 6.06 7.46 -19.77
N TRP A 125 6.27 8.36 -20.74
CA TRP A 125 6.26 8.04 -22.16
C TRP A 125 7.34 7.02 -22.54
N TYR A 126 8.57 7.22 -22.07
CA TYR A 126 9.67 6.28 -22.28
C TYR A 126 9.36 4.90 -21.69
N SER A 127 8.85 4.88 -20.45
CA SER A 127 8.43 3.63 -19.79
C SER A 127 7.33 2.92 -20.57
N HIS A 128 6.30 3.62 -21.05
CA HIS A 128 5.24 3.03 -21.86
C HIS A 128 5.76 2.43 -23.16
N ILE A 129 6.66 3.11 -23.87
CA ILE A 129 7.26 2.59 -25.10
C ILE A 129 8.08 1.32 -24.80
N LYS A 130 8.89 1.35 -23.74
CA LYS A 130 9.70 0.20 -23.32
C LYS A 130 8.83 -1.01 -22.98
N GLN A 131 7.76 -0.78 -22.20
CA GLN A 131 6.80 -1.82 -21.83
C GLN A 131 6.12 -2.43 -23.06
N ARG A 132 5.67 -1.61 -24.02
CA ARG A 132 5.07 -2.10 -25.28
C ARG A 132 6.03 -2.95 -26.10
N LYS A 133 7.30 -2.54 -26.20
CA LYS A 133 8.34 -3.32 -26.91
C LYS A 133 8.57 -4.68 -26.25
N MET A 134 8.70 -4.71 -24.93
CA MET A 134 8.88 -5.94 -24.16
C MET A 134 7.67 -6.88 -24.31
N ALA A 135 6.45 -6.35 -24.22
CA ALA A 135 5.23 -7.12 -24.42
C ALA A 135 5.17 -7.72 -25.85
N ALA A 136 5.52 -6.94 -26.87
CA ALA A 136 5.55 -7.44 -28.25
C ALA A 136 6.61 -8.53 -28.47
N GLN A 137 7.78 -8.42 -27.82
CA GLN A 137 8.80 -9.47 -27.86
C GLN A 137 8.34 -10.74 -27.15
N MET A 138 7.66 -10.61 -26.00
CA MET A 138 7.11 -11.74 -25.26
C MET A 138 6.04 -12.47 -26.07
N ASN A 139 5.15 -11.74 -26.75
CA ASN A 139 4.16 -12.35 -27.64
C ASN A 139 4.81 -13.14 -28.77
N LYS A 140 5.87 -12.61 -29.39
CA LYS A 140 6.62 -13.35 -30.43
C LYS A 140 7.27 -14.63 -29.89
N GLN A 141 7.82 -14.58 -28.67
CA GLN A 141 8.38 -15.76 -28.01
C GLN A 141 7.29 -16.80 -27.73
N LEU A 142 6.10 -16.37 -27.32
CA LEU A 142 4.96 -17.26 -27.11
C LEU A 142 4.52 -17.94 -28.41
N GLU A 143 4.42 -17.20 -29.52
CA GLU A 143 4.08 -17.75 -30.84
C GLU A 143 5.10 -18.80 -31.31
N LEU A 144 6.40 -18.55 -31.05
CA LEU A 144 7.46 -19.52 -31.36
C LEU A 144 7.31 -20.79 -30.51
N LEU A 145 7.10 -20.65 -29.20
CA LEU A 145 6.87 -21.79 -28.31
C LEU A 145 5.62 -22.58 -28.68
N GLU A 146 4.53 -21.91 -29.08
CA GLU A 146 3.32 -22.59 -29.54
C GLU A 146 3.57 -23.42 -30.81
N CYS A 147 4.34 -22.87 -31.75
CA CYS A 147 4.72 -23.58 -32.97
C CYS A 147 5.60 -24.80 -32.66
N ASP A 148 6.55 -24.65 -31.73
CA ASP A 148 7.46 -25.71 -31.31
C ASP A 148 6.70 -26.85 -30.62
N ILE A 149 5.85 -26.53 -29.64
CA ILE A 149 4.99 -27.51 -28.96
C ILE A 149 4.09 -28.23 -29.97
N ARG A 150 3.52 -27.51 -30.94
CA ARG A 150 2.70 -28.13 -31.99
C ARG A 150 3.50 -29.12 -32.83
N ASN A 151 4.74 -28.79 -33.17
CA ASN A 151 5.64 -29.67 -33.90
C ASN A 151 6.02 -30.89 -33.06
N ASP A 152 6.35 -30.70 -31.78
CA ASP A 152 6.68 -31.79 -30.86
C ASP A 152 5.51 -32.75 -30.68
N ILE A 153 4.28 -32.24 -30.52
CA ILE A 153 3.06 -33.06 -30.45
C ILE A 153 2.87 -33.84 -31.75
N ARG A 154 3.04 -33.17 -32.90
CA ARG A 154 2.90 -33.82 -34.20
C ARG A 154 3.95 -34.90 -34.41
N GLN A 155 5.20 -34.62 -34.03
CA GLN A 155 6.30 -35.57 -34.13
C GLN A 155 6.09 -36.74 -33.19
N GLY A 156 5.75 -36.50 -31.92
CA GLY A 156 5.42 -37.56 -30.97
C GLY A 156 4.25 -38.43 -31.43
N PHE A 157 3.25 -37.85 -32.10
CA PHE A 157 2.15 -38.61 -32.69
C PHE A 157 2.57 -39.43 -33.91
N VAL A 158 3.48 -38.91 -34.75
CA VAL A 158 4.07 -39.66 -35.87
C VAL A 158 4.94 -40.78 -35.34
N ASP A 159 5.80 -40.51 -34.37
CA ASP A 159 6.68 -41.48 -33.74
C ASP A 159 5.86 -42.60 -33.11
N MET A 160 4.81 -42.28 -32.35
CA MET A 160 3.92 -43.31 -31.75
C MET A 160 3.18 -44.16 -32.81
N GLN A 161 2.84 -43.58 -33.97
CA GLN A 161 2.19 -44.34 -35.06
C GLN A 161 3.17 -45.12 -35.93
N THR A 162 4.42 -44.68 -36.01
CA THR A 162 5.47 -45.29 -36.84
C THR A 162 6.40 -46.19 -36.04
N GLU A 163 6.31 -46.14 -34.70
CA GLU A 163 6.86 -47.10 -33.77
C GLU A 163 6.25 -48.45 -34.09
N LYS A 164 7.03 -49.25 -34.82
CA LYS A 164 6.67 -50.62 -35.12
C LYS A 164 6.60 -51.35 -33.79
N CYS A 165 5.48 -52.04 -33.56
CA CYS A 165 5.30 -52.95 -32.42
C CYS A 165 6.18 -54.21 -32.60
N ASP A 166 7.49 -54.03 -32.79
CA ASP A 166 8.46 -55.12 -32.90
C ASP A 166 8.68 -55.81 -31.53
N LEU A 167 8.11 -55.25 -30.45
CA LEU A 167 8.23 -55.73 -29.07
C LEU A 167 6.94 -56.36 -28.49
N ILE A 168 5.87 -56.50 -29.27
CA ILE A 168 4.72 -57.34 -28.84
C ILE A 168 5.06 -58.77 -29.23
N GLU A 169 5.91 -59.39 -28.43
CA GLU A 169 6.20 -60.83 -28.51
C GLU A 169 4.93 -61.59 -28.13
N ASN A 170 4.03 -61.77 -29.10
CA ASN A 170 2.84 -62.64 -29.12
C ASN A 170 2.35 -63.09 -27.72
N ILE A 171 1.94 -62.14 -26.87
CA ILE A 171 1.43 -62.44 -25.53
C ILE A 171 0.02 -62.96 -25.72
N GLY A 172 -0.11 -64.26 -25.97
CA GLY A 172 -1.36 -64.91 -26.38
C GLY A 172 -2.54 -64.71 -25.42
N ALA A 173 -2.29 -64.43 -24.13
CA ALA A 173 -3.33 -64.11 -23.17
C ALA A 173 -2.87 -63.04 -22.16
N ILE A 174 -3.76 -62.08 -21.87
CA ILE A 174 -3.54 -61.06 -20.84
C ILE A 174 -3.52 -61.75 -19.46
N PRO A 175 -2.49 -61.53 -18.62
CA PRO A 175 -2.45 -62.11 -17.28
C PRO A 175 -3.45 -61.40 -16.37
N PHE A 176 -4.69 -61.89 -16.36
CA PHE A 176 -5.69 -61.42 -15.41
C PHE A 176 -5.34 -61.89 -13.99
N LEU A 177 -5.56 -61.00 -13.03
CA LEU A 177 -5.41 -61.31 -11.63
C LEU A 177 -6.66 -62.06 -11.14
N ASP A 178 -6.47 -63.09 -10.30
CA ASP A 178 -7.60 -63.80 -9.69
C ASP A 178 -8.57 -62.84 -9.00
N TYR A 179 -9.87 -63.11 -9.10
CA TYR A 179 -10.92 -62.27 -8.52
C TYR A 179 -10.68 -61.89 -7.05
N LYS A 180 -10.21 -62.85 -6.23
CA LYS A 180 -9.90 -62.61 -4.80
C LYS A 180 -8.82 -61.54 -4.60
N HIS A 181 -7.76 -61.60 -5.40
CA HIS A 181 -6.64 -60.67 -5.32
C HIS A 181 -7.06 -59.30 -5.90
N PHE A 182 -7.81 -59.31 -7.01
CA PHE A 182 -8.38 -58.11 -7.61
C PHE A 182 -9.30 -57.36 -6.64
N ALA A 183 -10.31 -58.03 -6.09
CA ALA A 183 -11.25 -57.45 -5.14
C ALA A 183 -10.52 -56.93 -3.89
N SER A 184 -9.59 -57.70 -3.33
CA SER A 184 -8.83 -57.29 -2.14
C SER A 184 -8.01 -56.02 -2.36
N ARG A 185 -7.42 -55.81 -3.55
CA ARG A 185 -6.67 -54.59 -3.88
C ARG A 185 -7.57 -53.38 -4.10
N ILE A 186 -8.80 -53.59 -4.56
CA ILE A 186 -9.79 -52.50 -4.73
C ILE A 186 -10.33 -52.06 -3.37
N PHE A 187 -10.71 -53.01 -2.51
CA PHE A 187 -11.29 -52.70 -1.20
C PHE A 187 -10.24 -52.26 -0.17
N PHE A 188 -8.99 -52.73 -0.29
CA PHE A 188 -7.91 -52.42 0.63
C PHE A 188 -6.61 -52.03 -0.13
N PRO A 189 -6.55 -50.85 -0.75
CA PRO A 189 -5.41 -50.43 -1.57
C PRO A 189 -4.11 -50.29 -0.77
N ASP A 190 -4.20 -49.99 0.53
CA ASP A 190 -3.05 -49.83 1.43
C ASP A 190 -2.35 -51.16 1.79
N GLY A 191 -2.86 -52.31 1.32
CA GLY A 191 -2.17 -53.60 1.42
C GLY A 191 -1.93 -54.09 2.86
N GLY A 192 -2.76 -53.67 3.81
CA GLY A 192 -2.57 -53.97 5.23
C GLY A 192 -2.79 -55.45 5.63
N PRO A 193 -2.54 -55.80 6.90
CA PRO A 193 -2.72 -57.15 7.44
C PRO A 193 -4.17 -57.69 7.30
N VAL A 194 -5.14 -56.79 7.14
CA VAL A 194 -6.54 -57.13 6.83
C VAL A 194 -6.67 -57.76 5.44
N MET A 195 -5.97 -57.23 4.43
CA MET A 195 -5.99 -57.75 3.05
C MET A 195 -5.51 -59.21 3.00
N THR A 196 -4.41 -59.52 3.69
CA THR A 196 -3.85 -60.88 3.69
C THR A 196 -4.71 -61.88 4.48
N SER A 197 -5.45 -61.40 5.48
CA SER A 197 -6.41 -62.23 6.23
C SER A 197 -7.65 -62.54 5.39
N CYS A 198 -8.24 -61.53 4.72
CA CYS A 198 -9.39 -61.72 3.83
C CYS A 198 -9.10 -62.65 2.64
N ILE A 199 -7.89 -62.59 2.05
CA ILE A 199 -7.52 -63.48 0.94
C ILE A 199 -7.38 -64.94 1.42
N LYS A 200 -6.91 -65.17 2.66
CA LYS A 200 -6.76 -66.51 3.24
C LYS A 200 -8.12 -67.16 3.54
N ASP A 201 -9.07 -66.40 4.08
CA ASP A 201 -10.40 -66.90 4.44
C ASP A 201 -11.29 -67.20 3.23
N ILE A 202 -11.03 -66.57 2.07
CA ILE A 202 -11.75 -66.82 0.81
C ILE A 202 -11.13 -68.01 0.02
N GLY A 203 -9.95 -68.47 0.40
CA GLY A 203 -9.24 -69.57 -0.26
C GLY A 203 -9.88 -70.95 -0.04
N GLN A 204 -9.64 -71.87 -0.97
CA GLN A 204 -10.16 -73.25 -0.94
C GLN A 204 -9.49 -74.14 0.12
N ASP A 205 -8.53 -73.61 0.88
CA ASP A 205 -7.69 -74.34 1.85
C ASP A 205 -7.99 -73.94 3.30
N VAL A 206 -9.26 -73.63 3.59
CA VAL A 206 -9.71 -73.23 4.92
C VAL A 206 -10.17 -74.45 5.69
N VAL A 207 -9.35 -74.84 6.67
CA VAL A 207 -9.81 -75.44 7.93
C VAL A 207 -11.02 -74.61 8.38
N LYS A 208 -12.23 -75.15 8.27
CA LYS A 208 -13.47 -74.50 8.71
C LYS A 208 -13.34 -74.15 10.19
N VAL A 209 -12.89 -72.94 10.49
CA VAL A 209 -13.03 -72.35 11.81
C VAL A 209 -14.52 -72.15 11.98
N GLN A 210 -15.15 -72.94 12.85
CA GLN A 210 -16.54 -72.74 13.25
C GLN A 210 -16.72 -71.26 13.62
N PRO A 211 -17.55 -70.50 12.90
CA PRO A 211 -17.75 -69.10 13.25
C PRO A 211 -18.37 -69.07 14.65
N ASN A 212 -17.74 -68.33 15.56
CA ASN A 212 -18.24 -68.15 16.92
C ASN A 212 -19.72 -67.72 16.89
N GLU A 213 -20.52 -68.15 17.86
CA GLU A 213 -21.96 -67.83 17.95
C GLU A 213 -22.23 -66.31 17.82
N SER A 214 -21.33 -65.48 18.36
CA SER A 214 -21.38 -64.02 18.24
C SER A 214 -21.23 -63.50 16.80
N CYS A 215 -20.43 -64.16 15.96
CA CYS A 215 -20.27 -63.80 14.55
C CYS A 215 -21.53 -64.13 13.75
N GLN A 216 -22.17 -65.25 14.07
CA GLN A 216 -23.45 -65.63 13.47
C GLN A 216 -24.58 -64.68 13.89
N ALA A 217 -24.62 -64.28 15.17
CA ALA A 217 -25.55 -63.26 15.65
C ALA A 217 -25.32 -61.91 14.94
N LEU A 218 -24.06 -61.46 14.82
CA LEU A 218 -23.72 -60.24 14.11
C LEU A 218 -24.10 -60.29 12.62
N SER A 219 -23.84 -61.41 11.93
CA SER A 219 -24.26 -61.60 10.54
C SER A 219 -25.78 -61.50 10.36
N THR A 220 -26.53 -62.00 11.36
CA THR A 220 -27.99 -61.88 11.37
C THR A 220 -28.43 -60.42 11.54
N LEU A 221 -27.78 -59.66 12.44
CA LEU A 221 -28.05 -58.23 12.61
C LEU A 221 -27.70 -57.41 11.35
N ILE A 222 -26.54 -57.63 10.73
CA ILE A 222 -26.11 -56.93 9.51
C ILE A 222 -27.08 -57.18 8.34
N ARG A 223 -27.77 -58.32 8.32
CA ARG A 223 -28.76 -58.66 7.30
C ARG A 223 -30.09 -57.92 7.51
N ASP A 224 -30.38 -57.43 8.71
CA ASP A 224 -31.55 -56.59 8.95
C ASP A 224 -31.33 -55.19 8.37
N GLN A 225 -32.23 -54.78 7.48
CA GLN A 225 -32.09 -53.52 6.73
C GLN A 225 -32.20 -52.31 7.65
N VAL A 226 -33.10 -52.34 8.63
CA VAL A 226 -33.32 -51.22 9.55
C VAL A 226 -32.09 -51.03 10.44
N PHE A 227 -31.55 -52.12 10.98
CA PHE A 227 -30.30 -52.09 11.72
C PHE A 227 -29.14 -51.56 10.87
N LEU A 228 -28.91 -52.10 9.66
CA LEU A 228 -27.78 -51.72 8.82
C LEU A 228 -27.80 -50.23 8.45
N THR A 229 -28.96 -49.72 8.02
CA THR A 229 -29.09 -48.30 7.67
C THR A 229 -28.89 -47.40 8.88
N SER A 230 -29.46 -47.76 10.04
CA SER A 230 -29.28 -46.99 11.28
C SER A 230 -27.83 -47.02 11.76
N PHE A 231 -27.15 -48.16 11.60
CA PHE A 231 -25.75 -48.34 11.97
C PHE A 231 -24.82 -47.47 11.10
N VAL A 232 -24.99 -47.49 9.78
CA VAL A 232 -24.21 -46.65 8.85
C VAL A 232 -24.42 -45.18 9.17
N HIS A 233 -25.66 -44.74 9.35
CA HIS A 233 -25.97 -43.34 9.65
C HIS A 233 -25.35 -42.88 10.99
N ALA A 234 -25.45 -43.71 12.02
CA ALA A 234 -24.87 -43.41 13.33
C ALA A 234 -23.33 -43.30 13.29
N LEU A 235 -22.65 -44.08 12.45
CA LEU A 235 -21.21 -43.99 12.24
C LEU A 235 -20.81 -42.72 11.47
N GLU A 236 -21.55 -42.39 10.41
CA GLU A 236 -21.28 -41.19 9.59
C GLU A 236 -21.49 -39.88 10.36
N GLU A 237 -22.39 -39.84 11.34
CA GLU A 237 -22.64 -38.67 12.19
C GLU A 237 -21.53 -38.41 13.22
N GLN A 238 -20.64 -39.37 13.49
CA GLN A 238 -19.56 -39.18 14.47
C GLN A 238 -18.49 -38.23 13.93
N LYS A 239 -18.19 -37.16 14.66
CA LYS A 239 -17.15 -36.17 14.28
C LYS A 239 -15.74 -36.76 14.16
N ASN A 240 -15.49 -37.91 14.79
CA ASN A 240 -14.19 -38.58 14.77
C ASN A 240 -14.07 -39.57 13.60
N PHE A 241 -15.13 -39.76 12.79
CA PHE A 241 -15.16 -40.71 11.70
C PHE A 241 -14.51 -40.14 10.43
N ASN A 242 -13.29 -40.60 10.17
CA ASN A 242 -12.41 -40.13 9.11
C ASN A 242 -12.71 -40.83 7.76
N VAL A 243 -12.31 -40.22 6.64
CA VAL A 243 -12.39 -40.80 5.27
C VAL A 243 -11.78 -42.21 5.15
N LYS A 244 -10.77 -42.54 5.96
CA LYS A 244 -10.17 -43.89 6.03
C LYS A 244 -11.05 -44.90 6.77
N GLU A 245 -11.90 -44.44 7.69
CA GLU A 245 -12.81 -45.27 8.47
C GLU A 245 -14.16 -45.46 7.76
N LYS A 246 -14.51 -44.54 6.85
CA LYS A 246 -15.57 -44.68 5.84
C LYS A 246 -15.23 -45.74 4.81
#